data_AF-A0A521AM26-F1
#
_entry.id   AF-A0A521AM26-F1
#
_cell.length_a   1.000
_cell.length_b   1.000
_cell.length_c   1.000
_cell.angle_alpha   90.00
_cell.angle_beta   90.00
_cell.angle_gamma   90.00
#
_symmetry.space_group_name_H-M   'P 1'
#
loop_
_entity.id
_entity.type
_entity.pdbx_description
1 polymer ?
#
loop_
_entity_poly.entity_id
_entity_poly.type
_entity_poly.pdbx_seq_one_letter_code
_entity_poly.pdbx_strand_id
1 'polypeptide(L)'
;MISTSAATPKANESTKENSSLHQLFVLALKDIYYVEGAIIKALDKMQEAATTEELKDAFEDHQLQTKKHISRLEKVFKLLGKTPEKKECKAIKGIIEEGEEVIKYTEDGSMTHDAALLMFITISHIPS
;
A
#
# COMPACT_ATOMS: atom_id res chain seq x y z
N MET A 1 -35.91 -0.69 53.59
CA MET A 1 -34.54 -1.22 53.42
C MET A 1 -34.37 -1.53 51.95
N ILE A 2 -33.42 -0.85 51.28
CA ILE A 2 -33.10 -1.00 49.86
C ILE A 2 -32.24 -2.25 49.71
N SER A 3 -32.51 -3.09 48.71
CA SER A 3 -31.50 -4.01 48.16
C SER A 3 -31.68 -4.09 46.65
N THR A 4 -30.82 -3.32 45.99
CA THR A 4 -30.45 -3.39 44.57
C THR A 4 -29.41 -4.49 44.36
N SER A 5 -29.45 -5.16 43.20
CA SER A 5 -28.30 -5.78 42.53
C SER A 5 -28.77 -6.38 41.19
N ALA A 6 -28.14 -6.21 40.03
CA ALA A 6 -27.13 -5.29 39.54
C ALA A 6 -27.20 -5.44 38.00
N ALA A 7 -27.32 -4.34 37.26
CA ALA A 7 -27.19 -4.37 35.80
C ALA A 7 -25.70 -4.46 35.44
N THR A 8 -25.35 -5.41 34.58
CA THR A 8 -24.00 -5.60 34.02
C THR A 8 -23.57 -4.34 33.24
N PRO A 9 -22.35 -3.82 33.43
CA PRO A 9 -21.91 -2.65 32.69
C PRO A 9 -21.60 -3.04 31.24
N LYS A 10 -22.35 -2.48 30.27
CA LYS A 10 -21.97 -2.49 28.85
C LYS A 10 -20.63 -1.78 28.71
N ALA A 11 -19.61 -2.52 28.28
CA ALA A 11 -18.32 -1.95 27.94
C ALA A 11 -18.51 -0.81 26.91
N ASN A 12 -17.87 0.31 27.19
CA ASN A 12 -17.99 1.56 26.44
C ASN A 12 -17.39 1.43 25.03
N GLU A 13 -18.23 1.26 24.01
CA GLU A 13 -17.85 1.22 22.59
C GLU A 13 -17.40 2.60 22.06
N SER A 14 -17.81 3.72 22.68
CA SER A 14 -17.60 5.07 22.13
C SER A 14 -16.20 5.66 22.36
N THR A 15 -15.38 5.04 23.22
CA THR A 15 -14.02 5.54 23.55
C THR A 15 -12.92 4.99 22.65
N LYS A 16 -13.13 3.86 21.95
CA LYS A 16 -12.08 3.22 21.13
C LYS A 16 -11.88 3.92 19.79
N GLU A 17 -12.95 4.29 19.11
CA GLU A 17 -12.90 4.91 17.76
C GLU A 17 -12.30 6.32 17.74
N ASN A 18 -12.35 7.05 18.86
CA ASN A 18 -11.81 8.41 18.96
C ASN A 18 -10.45 8.49 19.66
N SER A 19 -9.86 7.34 20.01
CA SER A 19 -8.51 7.32 20.59
C SER A 19 -7.46 7.77 19.56
N SER A 20 -6.40 8.42 20.03
CA SER A 20 -5.27 8.85 19.17
C SER A 20 -4.65 7.68 18.40
N LEU A 21 -4.54 6.50 19.04
CA LEU A 21 -4.06 5.28 18.41
C LEU A 21 -4.98 4.80 17.28
N HIS A 22 -6.30 4.82 17.46
CA HIS A 22 -7.23 4.43 16.40
C HIS A 22 -7.17 5.40 15.21
N GLN A 23 -7.06 6.70 15.48
CA GLN A 23 -6.89 7.70 14.42
C GLN A 23 -5.59 7.47 13.64
N LEU A 24 -4.47 7.22 14.32
CA LEU A 24 -3.19 6.89 13.69
C LEU A 24 -3.27 5.61 12.87
N PHE A 25 -3.94 4.57 13.40
CA PHE A 25 -4.15 3.31 12.69
C PHE A 25 -4.94 3.50 11.39
N VAL A 26 -6.05 4.23 11.43
CA VAL A 26 -6.86 4.52 10.24
C VAL A 26 -6.10 5.38 9.22
N LEU A 27 -5.32 6.36 9.70
CA LEU A 27 -4.45 7.17 8.83
C LEU A 27 -3.42 6.31 8.11
N ALA A 28 -2.70 5.45 8.84
CA ALA A 28 -1.73 4.53 8.25
C ALA A 28 -2.36 3.58 7.23
N LEU A 29 -3.56 3.04 7.49
CA LEU A 29 -4.27 2.21 6.51
C LEU A 29 -4.62 2.98 5.23
N LYS A 30 -5.01 4.25 5.35
CA LYS A 30 -5.29 5.10 4.17
C LYS A 30 -4.03 5.37 3.37
N ASP A 31 -2.91 5.63 4.06
CA ASP A 31 -1.62 5.85 3.42
C ASP A 31 -1.17 4.61 2.64
N ILE A 32 -1.18 3.42 3.26
CA ILE A 32 -0.84 2.16 2.58
C ILE A 32 -1.77 1.91 1.40
N TYR A 33 -3.08 2.15 1.55
CA TYR A 33 -4.03 1.97 0.44
C TYR A 33 -3.72 2.89 -0.76
N TYR A 34 -3.32 4.13 -0.51
CA TYR A 34 -2.87 5.03 -1.56
C TYR A 34 -1.58 4.52 -2.22
N VAL A 35 -0.60 4.10 -1.42
CA VAL A 35 0.69 3.56 -1.88
C VAL A 35 0.49 2.40 -2.83
N GLU A 36 -0.25 1.38 -2.41
CA GLU A 36 -0.45 0.16 -3.20
C GLU A 36 -1.12 0.48 -4.54
N GLY A 37 -2.09 1.40 -4.55
CA GLY A 37 -2.72 1.85 -5.79
C GLY A 37 -1.79 2.65 -6.72
N ALA A 38 -0.80 3.35 -6.17
CA ALA A 38 0.19 4.08 -6.95
C ALA A 38 1.30 3.15 -7.47
N ILE A 39 1.72 2.17 -6.65
CA ILE A 39 2.67 1.11 -7.04
C ILE A 39 2.16 0.31 -8.24
N ILE A 40 0.87 -0.05 -8.31
CA ILE A 40 0.32 -0.75 -9.48
C ILE A 40 0.65 -0.02 -10.80
N LYS A 41 0.47 1.30 -10.82
CA LYS A 41 0.73 2.09 -12.03
C LYS A 41 2.22 2.17 -12.37
N ALA A 42 3.07 2.19 -11.34
CA ALA A 42 4.51 2.16 -11.55
C ALA A 42 4.92 0.78 -12.09
N LEU A 43 4.43 -0.31 -11.50
CA LEU A 43 4.69 -1.68 -11.96
C LEU A 43 4.28 -1.89 -13.42
N ASP A 44 3.13 -1.36 -13.86
CA ASP A 44 2.71 -1.41 -15.27
C ASP A 44 3.77 -0.77 -16.20
N LYS A 45 4.24 0.44 -15.86
CA LYS A 45 5.26 1.14 -16.65
C LYS A 45 6.60 0.40 -16.65
N MET A 46 6.99 -0.16 -15.52
CA MET A 46 8.27 -0.87 -15.36
C MET A 46 8.26 -2.19 -16.13
N GLN A 47 7.12 -2.89 -16.14
CA GLN A 47 6.91 -4.09 -16.95
C GLN A 47 7.02 -3.78 -18.45
N GLU A 48 6.41 -2.68 -18.92
CA GLU A 48 6.51 -2.26 -20.32
C GLU A 48 7.94 -1.87 -20.72
N ALA A 49 8.73 -1.35 -19.79
CA ALA A 49 10.10 -0.93 -20.02
C ALA A 49 11.10 -2.12 -19.95
N ALA A 50 10.75 -3.20 -19.25
CA ALA A 50 11.62 -4.37 -19.08
C ALA A 50 11.90 -5.07 -20.42
N THR A 51 13.15 -5.51 -20.60
CA THR A 51 13.59 -6.12 -21.85
C THR A 51 13.59 -7.65 -21.78
N THR A 52 13.87 -8.21 -20.60
CA THR A 52 13.86 -9.65 -20.34
C THR A 52 12.48 -10.15 -19.91
N GLU A 53 12.12 -11.35 -20.33
CA GLU A 53 10.83 -11.96 -19.97
C GLU A 53 10.77 -12.28 -18.47
N GLU A 54 11.88 -12.72 -17.88
CA GLU A 54 11.95 -13.01 -16.44
C GLU A 54 11.66 -11.78 -15.58
N LEU A 55 12.10 -10.60 -16.03
CA LEU A 55 11.84 -9.35 -15.32
C LEU A 55 10.39 -8.87 -15.51
N LYS A 56 9.83 -9.05 -16.71
CA LYS A 56 8.40 -8.77 -16.95
C LYS A 56 7.51 -9.64 -16.07
N ASP A 57 7.80 -10.94 -16.00
CA ASP A 57 7.07 -11.90 -15.16
C ASP A 57 7.15 -11.49 -13.68
N ALA A 58 8.33 -11.05 -13.22
CA ALA A 58 8.51 -10.57 -11.86
C ALA A 58 7.64 -9.33 -11.55
N PHE A 59 7.53 -8.39 -12.49
CA PHE A 59 6.64 -7.24 -12.35
C PHE A 59 5.16 -7.64 -12.34
N GLU A 60 4.74 -8.56 -13.20
CA GLU A 60 3.37 -9.08 -13.23
C GLU A 60 3.01 -9.76 -11.90
N ASP A 61 3.89 -10.63 -11.40
CA ASP A 61 3.70 -11.31 -10.12
C ASP A 61 3.57 -10.32 -8.96
N HIS A 62 4.43 -9.30 -8.92
CA HIS A 62 4.35 -8.26 -7.91
C HIS A 62 3.01 -7.50 -8.03
N GLN A 63 2.60 -7.15 -9.25
CA GLN A 63 1.34 -6.47 -9.47
C GLN A 63 0.14 -7.29 -8.97
N LEU A 64 0.16 -8.61 -9.16
CA LEU A 64 -0.87 -9.51 -8.65
C LEU A 64 -0.88 -9.56 -7.11
N GLN A 65 0.29 -9.56 -6.47
CA GLN A 65 0.41 -9.47 -5.02
C GLN A 65 -0.17 -8.14 -4.49
N THR A 66 0.22 -7.01 -5.09
CA THR A 66 -0.28 -5.68 -4.76
C THR A 66 -1.81 -5.59 -4.90
N LYS A 67 -2.38 -6.15 -5.98
CA LYS A 67 -3.85 -6.23 -6.15
C LYS A 67 -4.53 -7.01 -5.00
N LYS A 68 -3.90 -8.10 -4.52
CA LYS A 68 -4.39 -8.84 -3.35
C LYS A 68 -4.27 -8.02 -2.05
N HIS A 69 -3.23 -7.20 -1.89
CA HIS A 69 -3.07 -6.31 -0.74
C HIS A 69 -4.17 -5.26 -0.68
N ILE A 70 -4.46 -4.61 -1.82
CA ILE A 70 -5.58 -3.67 -1.95
C ILE A 70 -6.90 -4.34 -1.53
N SER A 71 -7.19 -5.53 -2.05
CA SER A 71 -8.41 -6.26 -1.68
C SER A 71 -8.48 -6.59 -0.18
N ARG A 72 -7.35 -6.89 0.47
CA ARG A 72 -7.29 -7.09 1.92
C ARG A 72 -7.57 -5.79 2.68
N LEU A 73 -6.98 -4.68 2.26
CA LEU A 73 -7.22 -3.36 2.85
C LEU A 73 -8.69 -2.95 2.72
N GLU A 74 -9.33 -3.16 1.56
CA GLU A 74 -10.76 -2.91 1.36
C GLU A 74 -11.64 -3.70 2.33
N LYS A 75 -11.29 -4.97 2.59
CA LYS A 75 -11.97 -5.78 3.60
C LYS A 75 -11.80 -5.19 5.01
N VAL A 76 -10.61 -4.74 5.37
CA VAL A 76 -10.34 -4.08 6.65
C VAL A 76 -11.17 -2.79 6.79
N PHE A 77 -11.19 -1.93 5.76
CA PHE A 77 -12.00 -0.72 5.76
C PHE A 77 -13.50 -1.01 5.94
N LYS A 78 -14.01 -2.06 5.27
CA LYS A 78 -15.39 -2.51 5.43
C LYS A 78 -15.69 -2.96 6.87
N LEU A 79 -14.77 -3.70 7.51
CA LEU A 79 -14.90 -4.11 8.91
C LEU A 79 -14.90 -2.93 9.88
N LEU A 80 -14.19 -1.85 9.54
CA LEU A 80 -14.14 -0.61 10.30
C LEU A 80 -15.33 0.32 10.02
N GLY A 81 -16.20 -0.01 9.07
CA GLY A 81 -17.29 0.88 8.63
C GLY A 81 -16.78 2.21 8.03
N LYS A 82 -15.55 2.24 7.52
CA LYS A 82 -14.89 3.43 6.95
C LYS A 82 -14.65 3.23 5.46
N THR A 83 -14.63 4.33 4.72
CA THR A 83 -14.25 4.32 3.31
C THR A 83 -12.73 4.51 3.17
N PRO A 84 -12.07 3.72 2.29
CA PRO A 84 -10.71 4.02 1.91
C PRO A 84 -10.71 5.36 1.14
N GLU A 85 -10.03 6.36 1.68
CA GLU A 85 -9.83 7.63 0.99
C GLU A 85 -8.42 7.66 0.42
N LYS A 86 -8.31 7.98 -0.86
CA LYS A 86 -7.03 8.24 -1.53
C LYS A 86 -6.59 9.66 -1.18
N LYS A 87 -6.12 9.85 0.05
CA LYS A 87 -5.43 11.10 0.38
C LYS A 87 -4.01 11.02 -0.16
N GLU A 88 -3.64 12.02 -0.94
CA GLU A 88 -2.34 12.05 -1.60
C GLU A 88 -1.20 12.25 -0.57
N CYS A 89 -0.26 11.30 -0.51
CA CYS A 89 0.93 11.38 0.34
C CYS A 89 2.16 11.77 -0.49
N LYS A 90 2.79 12.91 -0.16
CA LYS A 90 3.96 13.44 -0.89
C LYS A 90 5.18 12.52 -0.82
N ALA A 91 5.40 11.84 0.31
CA ALA A 91 6.56 10.97 0.50
C ALA A 91 6.57 9.80 -0.50
N ILE A 92 5.39 9.25 -0.79
CA ILE A 92 5.22 8.09 -1.67
C ILE A 92 5.33 8.47 -3.14
N LYS A 93 4.86 9.67 -3.49
CA LYS A 93 5.15 10.24 -4.81
C LYS A 93 6.64 10.32 -5.06
N GLY A 94 7.43 10.78 -4.09
CA GLY A 94 8.89 10.85 -4.22
C GLY A 94 9.52 9.50 -4.55
N ILE A 95 9.13 8.43 -3.85
CA ILE A 95 9.65 7.07 -4.12
C ILE A 95 9.28 6.58 -5.53
N ILE A 96 8.06 6.89 -5.98
CA ILE A 96 7.62 6.51 -7.33
C ILE A 96 8.36 7.33 -8.39
N GLU A 97 8.52 8.63 -8.16
CA GLU A 97 9.26 9.55 -9.03
C GLU A 97 10.74 9.14 -9.14
N GLU A 98 11.38 8.72 -8.05
CA GLU A 98 12.74 8.17 -8.07
C GLU A 98 12.83 6.92 -8.96
N GLY A 99 11.85 6.02 -8.88
CA GLY A 99 11.75 4.86 -9.78
C GLY A 99 11.62 5.25 -11.25
N GLU A 100 10.76 6.22 -11.55
CA GLU A 100 10.58 6.73 -12.92
C GLU A 100 11.83 7.47 -13.44
N GLU A 101 12.58 8.12 -12.56
CA GLU A 101 13.86 8.75 -12.91
C GLU A 101 14.92 7.72 -13.28
N VAL A 102 14.99 6.59 -12.56
CA VAL A 102 15.93 5.50 -12.86
C VAL A 102 15.79 4.99 -14.30
N ILE A 103 14.56 4.86 -14.81
CA ILE A 103 14.30 4.54 -16.22
C ILE A 103 15.00 5.55 -17.15
N LYS A 104 14.80 6.84 -16.92
CA LYS A 104 15.28 7.93 -17.79
C LYS A 104 16.80 8.05 -17.84
N TYR A 105 17.50 7.60 -16.79
CA TYR A 105 18.97 7.69 -16.71
C TYR A 105 19.68 6.49 -17.32
N THR A 106 18.94 5.50 -17.83
CA THR A 106 19.50 4.30 -18.45
C THR A 106 19.11 4.20 -19.93
N GLU A 107 19.96 3.55 -20.72
CA GLU A 107 19.70 3.36 -22.15
C GLU A 107 18.64 2.27 -22.33
N ASP A 108 17.50 2.63 -22.94
CA ASP A 108 16.41 1.70 -23.29
C ASP A 108 16.96 0.46 -24.01
N GLY A 109 16.52 -0.73 -23.61
CA GLY A 109 16.98 -1.98 -24.24
C GLY A 109 18.28 -2.55 -23.67
N SER A 110 18.99 -1.81 -22.80
CA SER A 110 20.28 -2.27 -22.25
C SER A 110 20.11 -3.16 -21.00
N MET A 111 21.12 -4.00 -20.73
CA MET A 111 21.16 -4.76 -19.47
C MET A 111 21.27 -3.86 -18.23
N THR A 112 21.86 -2.67 -18.37
CA THR A 112 21.92 -1.67 -17.32
C THR A 112 20.53 -1.13 -16.99
N HIS A 113 19.67 -0.98 -17.99
CA HIS A 113 18.27 -0.58 -17.82
C HIS A 113 17.48 -1.65 -17.05
N ASP A 114 17.59 -2.93 -17.42
CA ASP A 114 16.97 -4.02 -16.65
C ASP A 114 17.50 -4.12 -15.21
N ALA A 115 18.80 -3.88 -14.98
CA ALA A 115 19.37 -3.82 -13.63
C ALA A 115 18.78 -2.65 -12.80
N ALA A 116 18.52 -1.52 -13.45
CA ALA A 116 17.88 -0.36 -12.86
C ALA A 116 16.42 -0.66 -12.43
N LEU A 117 15.66 -1.29 -13.33
CA LEU A 117 14.30 -1.76 -13.08
C LEU A 117 14.24 -2.80 -11.94
N LEU A 118 15.20 -3.72 -11.88
CA LEU A 118 15.34 -4.67 -10.77
C LEU A 118 15.53 -3.95 -9.42
N MET A 119 16.29 -2.86 -9.35
CA MET A 119 16.41 -2.11 -8.10
C MET A 119 15.05 -1.58 -7.64
N PHE A 120 14.21 -1.09 -8.55
CA PHE A 120 12.86 -0.62 -8.22
C PHE A 120 11.97 -1.73 -7.62
N ILE A 121 12.04 -2.96 -8.15
CA ILE A 121 11.27 -4.09 -7.61
C ILE A 121 11.68 -4.42 -6.16
N THR A 122 12.98 -4.30 -5.85
CA THR A 122 13.48 -4.59 -4.49
C THR A 122 13.10 -3.52 -3.47
N ILE A 123 12.99 -2.25 -3.88
CA ILE A 123 12.61 -1.14 -2.99
C ILE A 123 11.11 -1.20 -2.65
N SER A 124 10.27 -1.60 -3.61
CA SER A 124 8.82 -1.73 -3.40
C SER A 124 8.44 -2.96 -2.57
N HIS A 125 9.29 -4.00 -2.57
CA HIS A 125 9.10 -5.20 -1.77
C HIS A 125 9.77 -5.08 -0.40
N ILE A 126 9.16 -4.33 0.53
CA ILE A 126 9.49 -4.50 1.96
C ILE A 126 9.00 -5.90 2.35
N PRO A 127 9.88 -6.84 2.76
CA PRO A 127 9.46 -8.19 3.09
C PRO A 127 8.40 -8.14 4.19
N SER A 128 7.22 -8.69 3.86
CA SER A 128 6.07 -8.79 4.78
C SER A 128 6.08 -10.10 5.55
#